data_AF-A0A9P5ZEX3-F1
#
_entry.id   AF-A0A9P5ZEX3-F1
#
_cell.length_a   1.000
_cell.length_b   1.000
_cell.length_c   1.000
_cell.angle_alpha   90.00
_cell.angle_beta   90.00
_cell.angle_gamma   90.00
#
_symmetry.space_group_name_H-M   'P 1'
#
loop_
_entity.id
_entity.type
_entity.pdbx_description
1 polymer ?
#
loop_
_entity_poly.entity_id
_entity_poly.type
_entity_poly.pdbx_seq_one_letter_code
_entity_poly.pdbx_strand_id
1 'polypeptide(L)'
;MLQYQITRDFRWRWFTPISLGLAFVVLVFLTLVNVPLTGYETITVFQDNYNATKWLWYYRFMPFRIPKPGSTCEPYVLNLSDSFTSNYSYFEWKVDSIVKPTAGDSSVSYTGLPLTSCDILLIFIDGNLLSWNIDFTVVVACEESSFKVSAKTSFSINMLPGRYTPLLGMLRLYSNGTADQRGAILNNMLQTASTDLGNRVYNAYVTSNFTTPTIISLQASFELCPLARGPSADCSVSPPKPTIQYAAVVYPNATLLQYDYSIPVKPVTNPYVLDNDTEAPMLNLLQAIHAAIRIDLGNPSSNNFILDQTALNSTIIPSFPRTSYNQNATSLLYEQWAHPGSQLQGFLPFKIAGPAHIQAAYACHVQRRKPVGSLFVSVLVATLSMFSSGWAIFMIVAASLAKRNDPLANQCEGHYNHRIPVEAACLDFPSDVVSAPMNSASLKLEHVYEPVNST
;
A
#
# COMPACT_ATOMS: atom_id res chain seq x y z
N MET A 1 51.48 -13.05 46.19
CA MET A 1 50.31 -13.83 46.67
C MET A 1 49.21 -13.68 45.63
N LEU A 2 48.62 -14.68 44.99
CA LEU A 2 48.69 -16.14 45.04
C LEU A 2 48.70 -16.65 43.59
N GLN A 3 49.58 -17.58 43.25
CA GLN A 3 49.37 -18.47 42.10
C GLN A 3 49.76 -19.87 42.54
N TYR A 4 48.80 -20.57 43.13
CA TYR A 4 48.80 -22.02 43.09
C TYR A 4 47.80 -22.38 42.00
N GLN A 5 48.29 -22.81 40.84
CA GLN A 5 47.41 -23.44 39.87
C GLN A 5 46.97 -24.77 40.48
N ILE A 6 45.72 -24.87 40.90
CA ILE A 6 45.10 -26.15 41.20
C ILE A 6 45.02 -26.91 39.87
N THR A 7 46.11 -27.58 39.49
CA THR A 7 46.14 -28.50 38.36
C THR A 7 45.55 -29.82 38.84
N ARG A 8 44.27 -30.02 38.53
CA ARG A 8 43.59 -31.28 38.84
C ARG A 8 43.88 -32.27 37.72
N ASP A 9 44.69 -33.28 37.99
CA ASP A 9 45.07 -34.24 36.97
C ASP A 9 43.91 -35.23 36.72
N PHE A 10 43.36 -35.20 35.51
CA PHE A 10 42.27 -36.10 35.12
C PHE A 10 42.88 -37.44 34.71
N ARG A 11 42.77 -38.46 35.57
CA ARG A 11 43.33 -39.81 35.35
C ARG A 11 42.82 -40.53 34.07
N TRP A 12 41.80 -39.99 33.40
CA TRP A 12 41.29 -40.52 32.14
C TRP A 12 42.19 -40.11 30.96
N ARG A 13 42.96 -41.08 30.48
CA ARG A 13 43.93 -40.95 29.37
C ARG A 13 43.36 -40.36 28.07
N TRP A 14 42.04 -40.44 27.87
CA TRP A 14 41.34 -39.93 26.70
C TRP A 14 40.57 -38.63 26.94
N PHE A 15 40.53 -38.11 28.17
CA PHE A 15 39.74 -36.93 28.50
C PHE A 15 40.19 -35.70 27.71
N THR A 16 41.49 -35.42 27.68
CA THR A 16 42.06 -34.27 26.96
C THR A 16 41.82 -34.31 25.44
N PRO A 17 42.16 -35.40 24.72
CA PRO A 17 41.94 -35.45 23.26
C PRO A 17 40.44 -35.45 22.89
N ILE A 18 39.59 -36.12 23.68
CA ILE A 18 38.13 -36.11 23.45
C ILE A 18 37.56 -34.72 23.69
N SER A 19 37.99 -34.06 24.77
CA SER A 19 37.51 -32.72 25.13
C SER A 19 37.91 -31.67 24.10
N LEU A 20 39.14 -31.73 23.58
CA LEU A 20 39.60 -30.87 22.47
C LEU A 20 38.83 -31.13 21.17
N GLY A 21 38.61 -32.40 20.82
CA GLY A 21 37.81 -32.76 19.64
C GLY A 21 36.37 -32.27 19.75
N LEU A 22 35.74 -32.46 20.91
CA LEU A 22 34.40 -31.98 21.20
C LEU A 22 34.34 -30.44 21.17
N ALA A 23 35.33 -29.76 21.74
CA ALA A 23 35.42 -28.31 21.71
C ALA A 23 35.47 -27.76 20.27
N PHE A 24 36.25 -28.40 19.39
CA PHE A 24 36.31 -28.02 17.98
C PHE A 24 34.96 -28.21 17.27
N VAL A 25 34.31 -29.35 17.46
CA VAL A 25 32.98 -29.62 16.88
C VAL A 25 31.94 -28.61 17.37
N VAL A 26 31.95 -28.30 18.67
CA VAL A 26 31.04 -27.30 19.26
C VAL A 26 31.33 -25.90 18.71
N LEU A 27 32.60 -25.51 18.53
CA LEU A 27 32.94 -24.24 17.91
C LEU A 27 32.41 -24.15 16.48
N VAL A 28 32.65 -25.16 15.64
CA VAL A 28 32.12 -25.19 14.26
C VAL A 28 30.60 -25.10 14.26
N PHE A 29 29.93 -25.88 15.10
CA PHE A 29 28.48 -25.83 15.23
C PHE A 29 27.98 -24.44 15.67
N LEU A 30 28.58 -23.84 16.71
CA LEU A 30 28.22 -22.51 17.18
C LEU A 30 28.46 -21.44 16.11
N THR A 31 29.53 -21.54 15.31
CA THR A 31 29.72 -20.59 14.19
C THR A 31 28.61 -20.69 13.15
N LEU A 32 28.23 -21.91 12.73
CA LEU A 32 27.14 -22.12 11.77
C LEU A 32 25.80 -21.60 12.28
N VAL A 33 25.55 -21.71 13.59
CA VAL A 33 24.35 -21.18 14.24
C VAL A 33 24.41 -19.66 14.42
N ASN A 34 25.58 -19.09 14.77
CA ASN A 34 25.69 -17.66 15.03
C ASN A 34 25.68 -16.80 13.77
N VAL A 35 26.13 -17.30 12.61
CA VAL A 35 26.04 -16.55 11.33
C VAL A 35 24.60 -16.07 11.04
N PRO A 36 23.55 -16.92 11.04
CA PRO A 36 22.17 -16.46 10.82
C PRO A 36 21.57 -15.71 12.02
N LEU A 37 22.10 -15.87 13.24
CA LEU A 37 21.59 -15.18 14.43
C LEU A 37 22.10 -13.73 14.53
N THR A 38 23.39 -13.49 14.25
CA THR A 38 24.06 -12.21 14.53
C THR A 38 24.72 -11.57 13.30
N GLY A 39 24.92 -12.33 12.23
CA GLY A 39 25.54 -11.87 10.98
C GLY A 39 24.61 -11.11 10.04
N TYR A 40 23.31 -11.05 10.35
CA TYR A 40 22.30 -10.30 9.61
C TYR A 40 21.76 -9.15 10.46
N GLU A 41 21.48 -8.03 9.81
CA GLU A 41 20.82 -6.87 10.39
C GLU A 41 19.52 -6.58 9.65
N THR A 42 18.54 -6.03 10.37
CA THR A 42 17.26 -5.61 9.78
C THR A 42 17.42 -4.18 9.28
N ILE A 43 17.18 -3.97 7.98
CA ILE A 43 17.14 -2.63 7.38
C ILE A 43 15.74 -2.34 6.85
N THR A 44 15.34 -1.08 6.91
CA THR A 44 14.12 -0.59 6.28
C THR A 44 14.41 -0.30 4.80
N VAL A 45 13.63 -0.92 3.91
CA VAL A 45 13.65 -0.63 2.47
C VAL A 45 12.24 -0.34 2.00
N PHE A 46 12.11 0.62 1.08
CA PHE A 46 10.82 0.90 0.47
C PHE A 46 10.57 -0.04 -0.70
N GLN A 47 9.45 -0.75 -0.65
CA GLN A 47 9.02 -1.67 -1.71
C GLN A 47 7.59 -1.35 -2.16
N ASP A 48 7.28 -1.68 -3.41
CA ASP A 48 5.95 -1.52 -4.02
C ASP A 48 5.00 -2.68 -3.71
N ASN A 49 5.54 -3.81 -3.24
CA ASN A 49 4.78 -5.00 -2.90
C ASN A 49 4.80 -5.29 -1.39
N TYR A 50 3.65 -5.16 -0.73
CA TYR A 50 3.48 -5.44 0.70
C TYR A 50 3.80 -6.91 1.09
N ASN A 51 3.57 -7.85 0.18
CA ASN A 51 3.80 -9.28 0.41
C ASN A 51 5.21 -9.74 0.01
N ALA A 52 6.10 -8.81 -0.33
CA ALA A 52 7.45 -9.15 -0.69
C ALA A 52 8.18 -9.83 0.48
N THR A 53 8.75 -11.00 0.20
CA THR A 53 9.58 -11.73 1.16
C THR A 53 10.90 -12.09 0.48
N LYS A 54 11.97 -12.05 1.26
CA LYS A 54 13.30 -12.39 0.77
C LYS A 54 13.69 -13.77 1.29
N TRP A 55 13.98 -14.70 0.38
CA TRP A 55 14.49 -16.02 0.76
C TRP A 55 15.96 -15.93 1.18
N LEU A 56 16.29 -16.50 2.34
CA LEU A 56 17.65 -16.58 2.86
C LEU A 56 18.06 -18.05 3.03
N TRP A 57 19.34 -18.34 2.81
CA TRP A 57 19.87 -19.70 2.78
C TRP A 57 19.60 -20.48 4.07
N TYR A 58 19.57 -19.80 5.23
CA TYR A 58 19.38 -20.43 6.53
C TYR A 58 17.95 -20.87 6.84
N TYR A 59 16.96 -20.43 6.06
CA TYR A 59 15.59 -20.92 6.20
C TYR A 59 15.46 -22.42 5.94
N ARG A 60 16.43 -23.01 5.20
CA ARG A 60 16.45 -24.46 4.97
C ARG A 60 16.58 -25.28 6.25
N PHE A 61 17.29 -24.77 7.26
CA PHE A 61 17.51 -25.45 8.55
C PHE A 61 16.92 -24.71 9.75
N MET A 62 16.44 -23.48 9.58
CA MET A 62 15.67 -22.72 10.59
C MET A 62 14.28 -22.34 10.03
N PRO A 63 13.37 -23.31 9.83
CA PRO A 63 12.06 -23.04 9.21
C PRO A 63 11.17 -22.12 10.06
N PHE A 64 11.34 -22.12 11.38
CA PHE A 64 10.62 -21.25 12.32
C PHE A 64 10.95 -19.75 12.16
N ARG A 65 11.98 -19.40 11.36
CA ARG A 65 12.34 -18.01 11.04
C ARG A 65 11.82 -17.52 9.69
N ILE A 66 11.12 -18.36 8.92
CA ILE A 66 10.56 -17.94 7.64
C ILE A 66 9.50 -16.86 7.90
N PRO A 67 9.69 -15.63 7.38
CA PRO A 67 8.71 -14.57 7.54
C PRO A 67 7.41 -14.96 6.83
N LYS A 68 6.28 -14.63 7.45
CA LYS A 68 4.98 -14.77 6.78
C LYS A 68 4.83 -13.65 5.75
N PRO A 69 4.19 -13.90 4.59
CA PRO A 69 3.84 -12.82 3.67
C PRO A 69 3.11 -11.69 4.38
N GLY A 70 3.51 -10.44 4.10
CA GLY A 70 2.95 -9.25 4.74
C GLY A 70 3.46 -8.94 6.16
N SER A 71 4.16 -9.86 6.84
CA SER A 71 4.62 -9.61 8.21
C SER A 71 5.91 -8.80 8.31
N THR A 72 6.58 -8.54 7.18
CA THR A 72 7.84 -7.78 7.15
C THR A 72 7.64 -6.32 6.80
N CYS A 73 6.49 -5.96 6.22
CA CYS A 73 6.20 -4.62 5.76
C CYS A 73 5.18 -3.94 6.67
N GLU A 74 5.40 -2.65 6.91
CA GLU A 74 4.44 -1.80 7.60
C GLU A 74 3.34 -1.36 6.61
N PRO A 75 2.07 -1.34 7.04
CA PRO A 75 0.98 -0.91 6.18
C PRO A 75 1.12 0.57 5.84
N TYR A 76 0.73 0.94 4.62
CA TYR A 76 0.73 2.35 4.20
C TYR A 76 -0.46 3.07 4.83
N VAL A 77 -0.23 4.19 5.51
CA VAL A 77 -1.29 4.97 6.16
C VAL A 77 -1.76 6.06 5.20
N LEU A 78 -3.06 6.02 4.87
CA LEU A 78 -3.74 7.04 4.10
C LEU A 78 -4.53 7.94 5.04
N ASN A 79 -4.33 9.25 4.95
CA ASN A 79 -5.11 10.25 5.67
C ASN A 79 -6.19 10.87 4.77
N LEU A 80 -7.15 11.56 5.39
CA LEU A 80 -8.09 12.40 4.65
C LEU A 80 -7.32 13.41 3.78
N SER A 81 -7.80 13.62 2.56
CA SER A 81 -7.19 14.49 1.55
C SER A 81 -5.84 14.03 0.98
N ASP A 82 -5.30 12.88 1.40
CA ASP A 82 -4.11 12.31 0.75
C ASP A 82 -4.44 11.87 -0.69
N SER A 83 -3.51 12.14 -1.59
CA SER A 83 -3.58 11.70 -2.99
C SER A 83 -2.90 10.35 -3.18
N PHE A 84 -3.49 9.47 -3.97
CA PHE A 84 -2.91 8.20 -4.39
C PHE A 84 -3.20 7.92 -5.86
N THR A 85 -2.44 6.98 -6.43
CA THR A 85 -2.64 6.51 -7.81
C THR A 85 -2.79 5.00 -7.80
N SER A 86 -3.51 4.45 -8.77
CA SER A 86 -3.52 3.01 -9.03
C SER A 86 -2.23 2.59 -9.76
N ASN A 87 -1.99 1.29 -9.86
CA ASN A 87 -0.95 0.73 -10.73
C ASN A 87 -1.12 1.07 -12.22
N TYR A 88 -2.34 1.38 -12.67
CA TYR A 88 -2.62 1.87 -14.03
C TYR A 88 -2.41 3.37 -14.15
N SER A 89 -2.66 4.12 -13.08
CA SER A 89 -2.30 5.53 -12.91
C SER A 89 -2.87 6.50 -13.94
N TYR A 90 -4.06 6.22 -14.46
CA TYR A 90 -4.73 7.13 -15.39
C TYR A 90 -5.34 8.33 -14.67
N PHE A 91 -5.79 8.13 -13.43
CA PHE A 91 -6.36 9.15 -12.57
C PHE A 91 -5.55 9.30 -11.28
N GLU A 92 -5.53 10.53 -10.75
CA GLU A 92 -5.11 10.81 -9.38
C GLU A 92 -6.36 10.81 -8.49
N TRP A 93 -6.34 10.00 -7.45
CA TRP A 93 -7.43 9.85 -6.49
C TRP A 93 -7.09 10.57 -5.21
N LYS A 94 -8.04 11.29 -4.62
CA LYS A 94 -7.91 11.91 -3.30
C LYS A 94 -8.89 11.28 -2.33
N VAL A 95 -8.42 10.91 -1.15
CA VAL A 95 -9.26 10.38 -0.08
C VAL A 95 -10.25 11.45 0.37
N ASP A 96 -11.54 11.18 0.20
CA ASP A 96 -12.62 12.11 0.53
C ASP A 96 -13.19 11.84 1.93
N SER A 97 -13.46 10.57 2.25
CA SER A 97 -13.95 10.16 3.56
C SER A 97 -13.50 8.76 3.95
N ILE A 98 -13.38 8.52 5.26
CA ILE A 98 -12.99 7.24 5.86
C ILE A 98 -14.14 6.78 6.74
N VAL A 99 -14.77 5.65 6.39
CA VAL A 99 -15.96 5.15 7.08
C VAL A 99 -15.60 4.39 8.36
N LYS A 100 -14.44 3.73 8.39
CA LYS A 100 -13.96 2.96 9.55
C LYS A 100 -12.52 3.35 9.91
N PRO A 101 -12.34 4.38 10.75
CA PRO A 101 -11.02 4.90 11.09
C PRO A 101 -10.28 4.04 12.11
N THR A 102 -8.95 3.98 11.99
CA THR A 102 -8.09 3.20 12.90
C THR A 102 -7.54 4.02 14.09
N ALA A 103 -7.50 5.35 13.99
CA ALA A 103 -7.22 6.29 15.08
C ALA A 103 -7.66 7.71 14.70
N GLY A 104 -8.41 8.40 15.59
CA GLY A 104 -8.75 9.82 15.43
C GLY A 104 -9.60 10.17 14.20
N ASP A 105 -10.45 9.26 13.73
CA ASP A 105 -11.39 9.44 12.62
C ASP A 105 -10.82 9.83 11.24
N SER A 106 -9.49 9.92 11.09
CA SER A 106 -8.86 10.60 9.95
C SER A 106 -7.85 9.78 9.16
N SER A 107 -7.59 8.53 9.54
CA SER A 107 -6.61 7.66 8.86
C SER A 107 -7.08 6.22 8.71
N VAL A 108 -6.59 5.56 7.66
CA VAL A 108 -6.84 4.16 7.32
C VAL A 108 -5.53 3.50 6.86
N SER A 109 -5.28 2.29 7.34
CA SER A 109 -4.11 1.50 6.95
C SER A 109 -4.40 0.64 5.72
N TYR A 110 -3.53 0.66 4.73
CA TYR A 110 -3.63 -0.09 3.49
C TYR A 110 -2.47 -1.10 3.37
N THR A 111 -2.83 -2.37 3.10
CA THR A 111 -1.90 -3.52 3.10
C THR A 111 -1.67 -4.10 1.71
N GLY A 112 -1.85 -3.30 0.65
CA GLY A 112 -1.65 -3.76 -0.73
C GLY A 112 -2.77 -4.65 -1.27
N LEU A 113 -3.95 -4.62 -0.65
CA LEU A 113 -5.12 -5.37 -1.11
C LEU A 113 -5.60 -4.86 -2.47
N PRO A 114 -6.04 -5.75 -3.38
CA PRO A 114 -6.58 -5.33 -4.66
C PRO A 114 -7.87 -4.52 -4.47
N LEU A 115 -8.14 -3.57 -5.36
CA LEU A 115 -9.31 -2.70 -5.35
C LEU A 115 -10.57 -3.40 -5.89
N THR A 116 -10.77 -4.68 -5.54
CA THR A 116 -11.89 -5.49 -6.05
C THR A 116 -13.25 -5.03 -5.52
N SER A 117 -13.27 -4.45 -4.33
CA SER A 117 -14.50 -3.99 -3.64
C SER A 117 -14.77 -2.50 -3.88
N CYS A 118 -14.14 -1.92 -4.89
CA CYS A 118 -14.28 -0.52 -5.27
C CYS A 118 -15.10 -0.37 -6.55
N ASP A 119 -16.03 0.58 -6.58
CA ASP A 119 -16.73 0.99 -7.79
C ASP A 119 -17.20 2.45 -7.71
N ILE A 120 -17.69 2.98 -8.82
CA ILE A 120 -18.18 4.35 -8.94
C ILE A 120 -19.50 4.50 -8.18
N LEU A 121 -19.56 5.50 -7.31
CA LEU A 121 -20.76 5.86 -6.56
C LEU A 121 -21.51 7.00 -7.25
N LEU A 122 -20.80 8.10 -7.55
CA LEU A 122 -21.39 9.33 -8.10
C LEU A 122 -20.45 9.97 -9.12
N ILE A 123 -21.03 10.56 -10.16
CA ILE A 123 -20.36 11.44 -11.11
C ILE A 123 -21.04 12.80 -11.05
N PHE A 124 -20.27 13.83 -10.76
CA PHE A 124 -20.65 15.23 -10.85
C PHE A 124 -20.06 15.82 -12.12
N ILE A 125 -20.88 16.54 -12.87
CA ILE A 125 -20.47 17.29 -14.05
C ILE A 125 -20.91 18.73 -13.87
N ASP A 126 -20.00 19.67 -14.08
CA ASP A 126 -20.31 21.09 -14.20
C ASP A 126 -19.72 21.61 -15.50
N GLY A 127 -20.55 22.19 -16.35
CA GLY A 127 -20.22 22.45 -17.74
C GLY A 127 -20.67 23.84 -18.18
N ASN A 128 -19.72 24.65 -18.63
CA ASN A 128 -20.01 25.84 -19.41
C ASN A 128 -19.99 25.47 -20.90
N LEU A 129 -21.20 25.37 -21.46
CA LEU A 129 -21.45 24.94 -22.82
C LEU A 129 -21.04 25.99 -23.87
N LEU A 130 -20.88 27.26 -23.50
CA LEU A 130 -20.38 28.30 -24.40
C LEU A 130 -18.87 28.18 -24.62
N SER A 131 -18.12 27.95 -23.53
CA SER A 131 -16.66 27.82 -23.59
C SER A 131 -16.18 26.40 -23.87
N TRP A 132 -17.11 25.44 -23.99
CA TRP A 132 -16.85 24.01 -24.11
C TRP A 132 -15.92 23.54 -22.98
N ASN A 133 -16.20 23.99 -21.76
CA ASN A 133 -15.45 23.61 -20.57
C ASN A 133 -16.34 22.74 -19.70
N ILE A 134 -15.93 21.50 -19.48
CA ILE A 134 -16.66 20.55 -18.67
C ILE A 134 -15.72 20.02 -17.58
N ASP A 135 -16.08 20.31 -16.34
CA ASP A 135 -15.39 19.88 -15.15
C ASP A 135 -16.11 18.64 -14.60
N PHE A 136 -15.32 17.61 -14.29
CA PHE A 136 -15.79 16.34 -13.77
C PHE A 136 -15.28 16.14 -12.36
N THR A 137 -16.13 15.61 -11.50
CA THR A 137 -15.71 15.05 -10.21
C THR A 137 -16.37 13.69 -10.04
N VAL A 138 -15.56 12.64 -9.94
CA VAL A 138 -16.07 11.28 -9.78
C VAL A 138 -15.70 10.77 -8.41
N VAL A 139 -16.68 10.21 -7.72
CA VAL A 139 -16.54 9.61 -6.40
C VAL A 139 -16.65 8.09 -6.54
N VAL A 140 -15.65 7.39 -6.03
CA VAL A 140 -15.63 5.93 -5.90
C VAL A 140 -15.75 5.56 -4.42
N ALA A 141 -16.42 4.45 -4.17
CA ALA A 141 -16.55 3.87 -2.84
C ALA A 141 -15.90 2.49 -2.82
N CYS A 142 -15.06 2.24 -1.83
CA CYS A 142 -14.43 0.96 -1.57
C CYS A 142 -14.99 0.37 -0.26
N GLU A 143 -15.60 -0.80 -0.33
CA GLU A 143 -16.22 -1.46 0.82
C GLU A 143 -15.51 -2.75 1.26
N GLU A 144 -14.19 -2.67 1.48
CA GLU A 144 -13.41 -3.82 1.95
C GLU A 144 -13.38 -3.89 3.48
N SER A 145 -13.24 -5.09 4.06
CA SER A 145 -13.33 -5.28 5.52
C SER A 145 -12.35 -4.44 6.35
N SER A 146 -11.14 -4.23 5.85
CA SER A 146 -10.08 -3.41 6.46
C SER A 146 -9.88 -2.04 5.79
N PHE A 147 -10.47 -1.81 4.62
CA PHE A 147 -10.29 -0.61 3.80
C PHE A 147 -11.65 -0.10 3.30
N LYS A 148 -12.28 0.74 4.14
CA LYS A 148 -13.57 1.39 3.85
C LYS A 148 -13.39 2.89 3.64
N VAL A 149 -13.24 3.28 2.38
CA VAL A 149 -12.84 4.63 1.99
C VAL A 149 -13.65 5.06 0.78
N SER A 150 -14.04 6.33 0.76
CA SER A 150 -14.49 7.00 -0.46
C SER A 150 -13.38 7.88 -0.96
N ALA A 151 -13.09 7.80 -2.26
CA ALA A 151 -12.08 8.62 -2.91
C ALA A 151 -12.72 9.37 -4.08
N LYS A 152 -12.16 10.53 -4.41
CA LYS A 152 -12.61 11.34 -5.54
C LYS A 152 -11.48 11.68 -6.48
N THR A 153 -11.80 11.79 -7.76
CA THR A 153 -10.91 12.35 -8.77
C THR A 153 -11.62 13.52 -9.44
N SER A 154 -10.87 14.55 -9.80
CA SER A 154 -11.40 15.72 -10.49
C SER A 154 -10.50 16.07 -11.68
N PHE A 155 -11.09 16.26 -12.84
CA PHE A 155 -10.39 16.62 -14.07
C PHE A 155 -11.33 17.44 -14.96
N SER A 156 -10.79 18.13 -15.96
CA SER A 156 -11.62 18.88 -16.90
C SER A 156 -11.24 18.67 -18.35
N ILE A 157 -12.24 18.81 -19.21
CA ILE A 157 -12.09 18.69 -20.65
C ILE A 157 -12.52 20.01 -21.25
N ASN A 158 -11.60 20.63 -21.98
CA ASN A 158 -11.81 21.94 -22.56
C ASN A 158 -11.10 22.10 -23.91
N MET A 159 -11.69 22.95 -24.75
CA MET A 159 -11.07 23.38 -26.02
C MET A 159 -10.19 24.62 -25.87
N LEU A 160 -10.24 25.28 -24.72
CA LEU A 160 -9.43 26.47 -24.45
C LEU A 160 -8.02 26.06 -24.00
N PRO A 161 -6.96 26.36 -24.78
CA PRO A 161 -5.63 25.81 -24.55
C PRO A 161 -5.01 26.22 -23.20
N GLY A 162 -5.40 27.39 -22.66
CA GLY A 162 -4.92 27.89 -21.37
C GLY A 162 -5.51 27.20 -20.13
N ARG A 163 -6.47 26.28 -20.28
CA ARG A 163 -7.11 25.54 -19.18
C ARG A 163 -6.98 24.02 -19.30
N TYR A 164 -6.12 23.55 -20.20
CA TYR A 164 -5.95 22.13 -20.49
C TYR A 164 -5.42 21.35 -19.28
N THR A 165 -6.26 20.48 -18.71
CA THR A 165 -5.95 19.59 -17.58
C THR A 165 -6.09 18.12 -18.02
N PRO A 166 -5.12 17.61 -18.81
CA PRO A 166 -5.20 16.25 -19.30
C PRO A 166 -5.20 15.23 -18.17
N LEU A 167 -5.73 14.04 -18.45
CA LEU A 167 -5.61 12.91 -17.54
C LEU A 167 -4.15 12.65 -17.18
N LEU A 168 -3.91 12.18 -15.94
CA LEU A 168 -2.56 11.88 -15.45
C LEU A 168 -1.81 10.91 -16.37
N GLY A 169 -2.53 9.92 -16.91
CA GLY A 169 -1.97 8.97 -17.88
C GLY A 169 -1.40 9.63 -19.14
N MET A 170 -2.02 10.72 -19.62
CA MET A 170 -1.53 11.48 -20.77
C MET A 170 -0.28 12.29 -20.41
N LEU A 171 -0.24 12.88 -19.22
CA LEU A 171 0.94 13.60 -18.73
C LEU A 171 2.15 12.67 -18.62
N ARG A 172 1.96 11.44 -18.11
CA ARG A 172 3.03 10.43 -18.00
C ARG A 172 3.58 10.01 -19.35
N LEU A 173 2.73 9.88 -20.37
CA LEU A 173 3.18 9.61 -21.74
C LEU A 173 4.12 10.69 -22.25
N TYR A 174 3.77 11.97 -22.06
CA TYR A 174 4.61 13.10 -22.49
C TYR A 174 5.87 13.28 -21.64
N SER A 175 5.78 13.11 -20.32
CA SER A 175 6.90 13.40 -19.42
C SER A 175 7.94 12.29 -19.36
N ASN A 176 7.48 11.03 -19.33
CA ASN A 176 8.32 9.88 -19.05
C ASN A 176 8.61 9.05 -20.30
N GLY A 177 8.00 9.38 -21.45
CA GLY A 177 8.14 8.61 -22.69
C GLY A 177 7.69 7.16 -22.55
N THR A 178 6.72 6.90 -21.65
CA THR A 178 6.24 5.54 -21.40
C THR A 178 5.67 4.94 -22.68
N ALA A 179 5.95 3.67 -22.97
CA ALA A 179 5.31 2.96 -24.09
C ALA A 179 3.80 2.72 -23.87
N ASP A 180 3.28 3.02 -22.67
CA ASP A 180 1.87 2.86 -22.36
C ASP A 180 1.02 4.02 -22.91
N GLN A 181 0.39 3.78 -24.06
CA GLN A 181 -0.46 4.75 -24.74
C GLN A 181 -1.93 4.68 -24.29
N ARG A 182 -2.27 3.79 -23.35
CA ARG A 182 -3.65 3.59 -22.90
C ARG A 182 -4.24 4.86 -22.25
N GLY A 183 -3.46 5.59 -21.48
CA GLY A 183 -3.88 6.88 -20.91
C GLY A 183 -4.24 7.93 -21.97
N ALA A 184 -3.51 7.94 -23.09
CA ALA A 184 -3.80 8.82 -24.22
C ALA A 184 -5.09 8.45 -24.95
N ILE A 185 -5.35 7.15 -25.09
CA ILE A 185 -6.57 6.63 -25.69
C ILE A 185 -7.79 6.99 -24.83
N LEU A 186 -7.72 6.78 -23.51
CA LEU A 186 -8.77 7.19 -22.57
C LEU A 186 -9.03 8.71 -22.69
N ASN A 187 -7.97 9.52 -22.65
CA ASN A 187 -8.09 10.96 -22.80
C ASN A 187 -8.74 11.35 -24.14
N ASN A 188 -8.32 10.74 -25.25
CA ASN A 188 -8.89 11.00 -26.57
C ASN A 188 -10.38 10.64 -26.63
N MET A 189 -10.79 9.49 -26.09
CA MET A 189 -12.20 9.11 -26.04
C MET A 189 -13.06 10.12 -25.28
N LEU A 190 -12.59 10.56 -24.11
CA LEU A 190 -13.33 11.56 -23.34
C LEU A 190 -13.39 12.91 -24.08
N GLN A 191 -12.33 13.30 -24.81
CA GLN A 191 -12.35 14.48 -25.67
C GLN A 191 -13.33 14.33 -26.85
N THR A 192 -13.38 13.17 -27.50
CA THR A 192 -14.34 12.91 -28.59
C THR A 192 -15.78 12.95 -28.07
N ALA A 193 -16.06 12.33 -26.92
CA ALA A 193 -17.37 12.38 -26.28
C ALA A 193 -17.78 13.82 -25.89
N SER A 194 -16.83 14.61 -25.38
CA SER A 194 -17.05 16.04 -25.09
C SER A 194 -17.30 16.85 -26.37
N THR A 195 -16.63 16.50 -27.47
CA THR A 195 -16.82 17.14 -28.79
C THR A 195 -18.21 16.87 -29.36
N ASP A 196 -18.75 15.67 -29.18
CA ASP A 196 -20.14 15.34 -29.56
C ASP A 196 -21.14 16.28 -28.85
N LEU A 197 -20.97 16.48 -27.54
CA LEU A 197 -21.80 17.40 -26.76
C LEU A 197 -21.58 18.85 -27.18
N GLY A 198 -20.33 19.30 -27.29
CA GLY A 198 -19.96 20.67 -27.62
C GLY A 198 -20.49 21.10 -28.99
N ASN A 199 -20.27 20.30 -30.04
CA ASN A 199 -20.76 20.58 -31.39
C ASN A 199 -22.28 20.72 -31.42
N ARG A 200 -22.98 19.79 -30.77
CA ARG A 200 -24.44 19.73 -30.81
C ARG A 200 -25.08 20.87 -30.04
N VAL A 201 -24.56 21.21 -28.86
CA VAL A 201 -25.02 22.36 -28.08
C VAL A 201 -24.68 23.67 -28.77
N TYR A 202 -23.48 23.79 -29.36
CA TYR A 202 -23.09 24.99 -30.11
C TYR A 202 -24.04 25.25 -31.30
N ASN A 203 -24.32 24.23 -32.10
CA ASN A 203 -25.27 24.33 -33.21
C ASN A 203 -26.69 24.67 -32.71
N ALA A 204 -27.11 24.09 -31.57
CA ALA A 204 -28.38 24.43 -30.94
C ALA A 204 -28.43 25.91 -30.52
N TYR A 205 -27.35 26.40 -29.92
CA TYR A 205 -27.22 27.77 -29.45
C TYR A 205 -27.27 28.79 -30.59
N VAL A 206 -26.54 28.55 -31.69
CA VAL A 206 -26.56 29.45 -32.86
C VAL A 206 -27.92 29.40 -33.57
N THR A 207 -28.46 28.21 -33.80
CA THR A 207 -29.72 28.04 -34.56
C THR A 207 -30.95 28.53 -33.79
N SER A 208 -30.93 28.43 -32.46
CA SER A 208 -31.97 28.96 -31.58
C SER A 208 -31.90 30.47 -31.37
N ASN A 209 -30.98 31.17 -32.06
CA ASN A 209 -30.69 32.58 -31.85
C ASN A 209 -30.36 32.90 -30.39
N PHE A 210 -29.46 32.10 -29.81
CA PHE A 210 -28.92 32.27 -28.46
C PHE A 210 -29.96 32.09 -27.34
N THR A 211 -30.88 31.13 -27.48
CA THR A 211 -31.94 30.88 -26.48
C THR A 211 -31.84 29.52 -25.79
N THR A 212 -30.93 28.63 -26.19
CA THR A 212 -30.70 27.34 -25.51
C THR A 212 -29.84 27.50 -24.24
N PRO A 213 -29.79 26.48 -23.37
CA PRO A 213 -28.96 26.50 -22.17
C PRO A 213 -27.47 26.77 -22.44
N THR A 214 -26.83 27.51 -21.53
CA THR A 214 -25.42 27.88 -21.60
C THR A 214 -24.56 27.24 -20.52
N ILE A 215 -25.17 26.82 -19.41
CA ILE A 215 -24.49 26.11 -18.31
C ILE A 215 -25.34 24.91 -17.97
N ILE A 216 -24.68 23.79 -17.72
CA ILE A 216 -25.29 22.55 -17.25
C ILE A 216 -24.53 22.06 -16.01
N SER A 217 -25.25 21.63 -15.00
CA SER A 217 -24.68 20.93 -13.86
C SER A 217 -25.53 19.70 -13.59
N LEU A 218 -24.91 18.54 -13.37
CA LEU A 218 -25.64 17.32 -13.08
C LEU A 218 -24.88 16.40 -12.13
N GLN A 219 -25.66 15.58 -11.44
CA GLN A 219 -25.21 14.49 -10.60
C GLN A 219 -25.84 13.20 -11.13
N ALA A 220 -25.00 12.25 -11.55
CA ALA A 220 -25.41 10.95 -12.02
C ALA A 220 -24.88 9.85 -11.09
N SER A 221 -25.66 8.79 -10.92
CA SER A 221 -25.27 7.59 -10.19
C SER A 221 -25.33 6.36 -11.08
N PHE A 222 -24.48 5.38 -10.81
CA PHE A 222 -24.52 4.07 -11.44
C PHE A 222 -24.88 3.01 -10.41
N GLU A 223 -25.42 1.88 -10.88
CA GLU A 223 -25.57 0.70 -10.03
C GLU A 223 -24.18 0.16 -9.66
N LEU A 224 -23.93 0.03 -8.35
CA LEU A 224 -22.68 -0.48 -7.80
C LEU A 224 -22.46 -1.95 -8.20
N CYS A 225 -21.38 -2.18 -8.94
CA CYS A 225 -20.93 -3.48 -9.41
C CYS A 225 -19.42 -3.66 -9.18
N PRO A 226 -18.99 -3.79 -7.90
CA PRO A 226 -17.60 -4.08 -7.59
C PRO A 226 -17.21 -5.45 -8.14
N LEU A 227 -15.94 -5.59 -8.54
CA LEU A 227 -15.36 -6.83 -9.06
C LEU A 227 -15.48 -8.00 -8.07
N ALA A 228 -15.56 -7.73 -6.77
CA ALA A 228 -15.80 -8.73 -5.72
C ALA A 228 -17.11 -9.54 -5.92
N ARG A 229 -18.10 -9.02 -6.66
CA ARG A 229 -19.32 -9.77 -7.04
C ARG A 229 -19.07 -10.84 -8.12
N GLY A 230 -17.91 -10.83 -8.75
CA GLY A 230 -17.51 -11.74 -9.81
C GLY A 230 -17.82 -11.21 -11.22
N PRO A 231 -17.08 -11.69 -12.23
CA PRO A 231 -17.19 -11.17 -13.61
C PRO A 231 -18.50 -11.54 -14.30
N SER A 232 -19.18 -12.60 -13.85
CA SER A 232 -20.47 -13.08 -14.36
C SER A 232 -21.67 -12.51 -13.61
N ALA A 233 -21.48 -11.54 -12.71
CA ALA A 233 -22.59 -10.87 -12.06
C ALA A 233 -23.44 -10.13 -13.10
N ASP A 234 -24.76 -10.07 -12.90
CA ASP A 234 -25.69 -9.43 -13.85
C ASP A 234 -25.29 -7.98 -14.15
N CYS A 235 -24.78 -7.24 -13.16
CA CYS A 235 -24.31 -5.87 -13.29
C CYS A 235 -22.97 -5.71 -14.05
N SER A 236 -22.24 -6.81 -14.30
CA SER A 236 -20.98 -6.86 -15.07
C SER A 236 -21.22 -7.22 -16.54
N VAL A 237 -22.36 -7.85 -16.83
CA VAL A 237 -22.76 -8.28 -18.19
C VAL A 237 -23.79 -7.33 -18.80
N SER A 238 -24.73 -6.83 -17.99
CA SER A 238 -25.75 -5.89 -18.47
C SER A 238 -25.16 -4.50 -18.73
N PRO A 239 -25.62 -3.77 -19.77
CA PRO A 239 -25.11 -2.43 -20.05
C PRO A 239 -25.35 -1.50 -18.86
N PRO A 240 -24.32 -0.76 -18.40
CA PRO A 240 -24.49 0.21 -17.32
C PRO A 240 -25.53 1.24 -17.74
N LYS A 241 -26.42 1.63 -16.83
CA LYS A 241 -27.43 2.68 -17.07
C LYS A 241 -27.21 3.80 -16.06
N PRO A 242 -26.79 5.00 -16.48
CA PRO A 242 -26.69 6.13 -15.57
C PRO A 242 -28.09 6.60 -15.18
N THR A 243 -28.30 6.82 -13.89
CA THR A 243 -29.49 7.48 -13.35
C THR A 243 -29.12 8.89 -12.97
N ILE A 244 -29.78 9.88 -13.58
CA ILE A 244 -29.58 11.29 -13.28
C ILE A 244 -30.35 11.61 -12.00
N GLN A 245 -29.63 11.91 -10.91
CA GLN A 245 -30.22 12.21 -9.60
C GLN A 245 -30.65 13.67 -9.52
N TYR A 246 -29.76 14.56 -9.96
CA TYR A 246 -30.01 16.00 -10.00
C TYR A 246 -29.48 16.55 -11.31
N ALA A 247 -30.18 17.51 -11.89
CA ALA A 247 -29.69 18.27 -13.02
C ALA A 247 -30.17 19.72 -12.93
N ALA A 248 -29.34 20.64 -13.40
CA ALA A 248 -29.64 22.05 -13.44
C ALA A 248 -29.11 22.63 -14.76
N VAL A 249 -29.88 23.53 -15.35
CA VAL A 249 -29.47 24.25 -16.55
C VAL A 249 -29.72 25.74 -16.38
N VAL A 250 -28.78 26.55 -16.88
CA VAL A 250 -28.89 28.02 -16.86
C VAL A 250 -28.96 28.52 -18.29
N TYR A 251 -29.98 29.33 -18.55
CA TYR A 251 -30.20 29.99 -19.82
C TYR A 251 -29.54 31.38 -19.85
N PRO A 252 -29.31 31.96 -21.04
CA PRO A 252 -28.72 33.30 -21.21
C PRO A 252 -29.48 34.43 -20.50
N ASN A 253 -30.79 34.29 -20.31
CA ASN A 253 -31.64 35.23 -19.58
C ASN A 253 -31.59 35.04 -18.04
N ALA A 254 -30.61 34.29 -17.53
CA ALA A 254 -30.43 33.92 -16.13
C ALA A 254 -31.58 33.09 -15.53
N THR A 255 -32.44 32.46 -16.35
CA THR A 255 -33.39 31.48 -15.83
C THR A 255 -32.66 30.18 -15.49
N LEU A 256 -32.83 29.73 -14.25
CA LEU A 256 -32.33 28.47 -13.74
C LEU A 256 -33.50 27.47 -13.67
N LEU A 257 -33.36 26.35 -14.36
CA LEU A 257 -34.27 25.21 -14.20
C LEU A 257 -33.52 24.09 -13.48
N GLN A 258 -34.22 23.41 -12.58
CA GLN A 258 -33.67 22.30 -11.79
C GLN A 258 -34.59 21.09 -11.87
N TYR A 259 -33.95 19.93 -11.88
CA TYR A 259 -34.54 18.61 -11.84
C TYR A 259 -34.02 17.85 -10.62
N ASP A 260 -34.93 17.26 -9.87
CA ASP A 260 -34.67 16.34 -8.77
C ASP A 260 -35.42 15.02 -9.04
N TYR A 261 -34.67 13.92 -9.10
CA TYR A 261 -35.20 12.57 -9.33
C TYR A 261 -36.17 12.11 -8.26
N SER A 262 -36.03 12.57 -7.01
CA SER A 262 -36.91 12.21 -5.90
C SER A 262 -38.32 12.80 -6.02
N ILE A 263 -38.51 13.78 -6.91
CA ILE A 263 -39.76 14.48 -7.14
C ILE A 263 -40.33 14.05 -8.51
N PRO A 264 -41.62 13.76 -8.65
CA PRO A 264 -42.22 13.45 -9.96
C PRO A 264 -42.02 14.59 -10.96
N VAL A 265 -41.74 14.24 -12.22
CA VAL A 265 -41.55 15.23 -13.30
C VAL A 265 -42.82 16.05 -13.49
N LYS A 266 -42.70 17.37 -13.36
CA LYS A 266 -43.80 18.32 -13.52
C LYS A 266 -43.30 19.55 -14.27
N PRO A 267 -44.02 20.06 -15.29
CA PRO A 267 -43.52 21.13 -16.17
C PRO A 267 -43.06 22.41 -15.46
N VAL A 268 -43.63 22.73 -14.29
CA VAL A 268 -43.35 23.99 -13.58
C VAL A 268 -42.50 23.79 -12.33
N THR A 269 -42.78 22.76 -11.53
CA THR A 269 -42.14 22.60 -10.21
C THR A 269 -40.93 21.67 -10.23
N ASN A 270 -40.84 20.78 -11.21
CA ASN A 270 -39.70 19.86 -11.38
C ASN A 270 -39.58 19.46 -12.86
N PRO A 271 -39.26 20.41 -13.76
CA PRO A 271 -39.14 20.12 -15.17
C PRO A 271 -37.94 19.21 -15.41
N TYR A 272 -38.07 18.23 -16.30
CA TYR A 272 -36.89 17.55 -16.81
C TYR A 272 -36.10 18.53 -17.68
N VAL A 273 -34.85 18.79 -17.31
CA VAL A 273 -34.07 19.92 -17.85
C VAL A 273 -33.17 19.56 -19.03
N LEU A 274 -32.97 18.26 -19.27
CA LEU A 274 -32.18 17.78 -20.41
C LEU A 274 -33.09 17.58 -21.61
N ASP A 275 -32.67 18.13 -22.75
CA ASP A 275 -33.37 18.01 -24.02
C ASP A 275 -32.66 17.02 -24.95
N ASN A 276 -33.25 16.76 -26.11
CA ASN A 276 -32.67 15.86 -27.11
C ASN A 276 -31.33 16.35 -27.69
N ASP A 277 -30.95 17.61 -27.47
CA ASP A 277 -29.66 18.16 -27.90
C ASP A 277 -28.55 17.89 -26.88
N THR A 278 -28.90 17.78 -25.59
CA THR A 278 -27.96 17.59 -24.48
C THR A 278 -27.95 16.18 -23.91
N GLU A 279 -29.11 15.52 -23.80
CA GLU A 279 -29.27 14.25 -23.08
C GLU A 279 -28.43 13.12 -23.69
N ALA A 280 -28.61 12.82 -24.99
CA ALA A 280 -27.93 11.69 -25.60
C ALA A 280 -26.38 11.83 -25.64
N PRO A 281 -25.79 12.98 -26.02
CA PRO A 281 -24.34 13.17 -25.92
C PRO A 281 -23.85 13.11 -24.46
N MET A 282 -24.63 13.64 -23.51
CA MET A 282 -24.28 13.58 -22.08
C MET A 282 -24.27 12.15 -21.56
N LEU A 283 -25.23 11.32 -21.97
CA LEU A 283 -25.25 9.90 -21.63
C LEU A 283 -24.00 9.19 -22.19
N ASN A 284 -23.63 9.43 -23.45
CA ASN A 284 -22.40 8.88 -24.02
C ASN A 284 -21.15 9.31 -23.24
N LEU A 285 -21.08 10.57 -22.82
CA LEU A 285 -19.98 11.11 -22.01
C LEU A 285 -19.91 10.45 -20.63
N LEU A 286 -21.05 10.31 -19.94
CA LEU A 286 -21.15 9.60 -18.66
C LEU A 286 -20.68 8.15 -18.76
N GLN A 287 -21.08 7.45 -19.82
CA GLN A 287 -20.66 6.07 -20.08
C GLN A 287 -19.16 5.98 -20.35
N ALA A 288 -18.59 6.91 -21.12
CA ALA A 288 -17.16 6.95 -21.40
C ALA A 288 -16.33 7.15 -20.12
N ILE A 289 -16.78 8.04 -19.22
CA ILE A 289 -16.12 8.27 -17.93
C ILE A 289 -16.23 7.04 -17.03
N HIS A 290 -17.42 6.44 -16.96
CA HIS A 290 -17.66 5.24 -16.18
C HIS A 290 -16.76 4.08 -16.62
N ALA A 291 -16.67 3.86 -17.93
CA ALA A 291 -15.81 2.86 -18.54
C ALA A 291 -14.32 3.13 -18.27
N ALA A 292 -13.86 4.38 -18.41
CA ALA A 292 -12.48 4.77 -18.19
C ALA A 292 -12.04 4.61 -16.72
N ILE A 293 -12.91 4.95 -15.77
CA ILE A 293 -12.61 4.83 -14.33
C ILE A 293 -12.59 3.37 -13.90
N ARG A 294 -13.54 2.54 -14.37
CA ARG A 294 -13.50 1.10 -14.10
C ARG A 294 -12.22 0.44 -14.62
N ILE A 295 -11.68 0.93 -15.73
CA ILE A 295 -10.37 0.50 -16.24
C ILE A 295 -9.24 0.86 -15.27
N ASP A 296 -9.23 2.08 -14.71
CA ASP A 296 -8.22 2.50 -13.73
C ASP A 296 -8.32 1.72 -12.41
N LEU A 297 -9.54 1.34 -12.01
CA LEU A 297 -9.80 0.44 -10.88
C LEU A 297 -9.46 -1.04 -11.20
N GLY A 298 -9.14 -1.36 -12.46
CA GLY A 298 -8.80 -2.70 -12.90
C GLY A 298 -9.99 -3.66 -12.93
N ASN A 299 -11.20 -3.17 -13.18
CA ASN A 299 -12.40 -3.99 -13.29
C ASN A 299 -12.63 -4.48 -14.74
N PRO A 300 -12.46 -5.79 -15.05
CA PRO A 300 -12.61 -6.36 -16.39
C PRO A 300 -14.08 -6.68 -16.74
N SER A 301 -15.03 -5.80 -16.41
CA SER A 301 -16.44 -6.07 -16.70
C SER A 301 -16.68 -6.18 -18.20
N SER A 302 -17.43 -7.19 -18.66
CA SER A 302 -17.75 -7.40 -20.08
C SER A 302 -18.66 -6.31 -20.66
N ASN A 303 -19.40 -5.59 -19.83
CA ASN A 303 -20.22 -4.46 -20.24
C ASN A 303 -19.43 -3.16 -20.48
N ASN A 304 -18.11 -3.19 -20.30
CA ASN A 304 -17.25 -2.05 -20.59
C ASN A 304 -16.89 -2.02 -22.08
N PHE A 305 -17.48 -1.09 -22.84
CA PHE A 305 -17.28 -0.97 -24.28
C PHE A 305 -15.83 -0.71 -24.72
N ILE A 306 -14.96 -0.22 -23.82
CA ILE A 306 -13.54 0.01 -24.10
C ILE A 306 -12.77 -1.33 -24.08
N LEU A 307 -13.17 -2.25 -23.20
CA LEU A 307 -12.56 -3.57 -23.06
C LEU A 307 -13.16 -4.60 -24.02
N ASP A 308 -14.47 -4.52 -24.25
CA ASP A 308 -15.22 -5.44 -25.10
C ASP A 308 -16.03 -4.68 -26.16
N GLN A 309 -15.65 -4.87 -27.42
CA GLN A 309 -16.32 -4.23 -28.56
C GLN A 309 -17.80 -4.63 -28.68
N THR A 310 -18.19 -5.80 -28.18
CA THR A 310 -19.58 -6.27 -28.27
C THR A 310 -20.53 -5.43 -27.42
N ALA A 311 -20.01 -4.80 -26.35
CA ALA A 311 -20.77 -3.90 -25.49
C ALA A 311 -20.95 -2.48 -26.07
N LEU A 312 -20.29 -2.14 -27.19
CA LEU A 312 -20.36 -0.80 -27.78
C LEU A 312 -21.79 -0.41 -28.17
N ASN A 313 -22.47 -1.26 -28.94
CA ASN A 313 -23.81 -0.97 -29.47
C ASN A 313 -24.89 -0.91 -28.38
N SER A 314 -24.66 -1.59 -27.25
CA SER A 314 -25.60 -1.64 -26.13
C SER A 314 -25.36 -0.53 -25.09
N THR A 315 -24.16 0.05 -25.06
CA THR A 315 -23.75 1.05 -24.06
C THR A 315 -23.72 2.47 -24.63
N ILE A 316 -23.24 2.65 -25.86
CA ILE A 316 -23.08 3.97 -26.50
C ILE A 316 -24.19 4.19 -27.51
N ILE A 317 -24.82 5.35 -27.46
CA ILE A 317 -25.84 5.80 -28.41
C ILE A 317 -25.13 6.13 -29.75
N PRO A 318 -25.44 5.41 -30.85
CA PRO A 318 -24.70 5.54 -32.11
C PRO A 318 -25.07 6.79 -32.90
N SER A 319 -26.30 7.27 -32.76
CA SER A 319 -26.82 8.42 -33.50
C SER A 319 -27.70 9.27 -32.61
N PHE A 320 -27.55 10.58 -32.73
CA PHE A 320 -28.36 11.55 -32.03
C PHE A 320 -29.55 11.97 -32.91
N PRO A 321 -30.78 12.03 -32.36
CA PRO A 321 -31.99 12.28 -33.14
C PRO A 321 -32.06 13.71 -33.67
N ARG A 322 -32.86 13.96 -34.72
CA ARG A 322 -33.12 15.31 -35.21
C ARG A 322 -33.90 16.09 -34.16
N THR A 323 -33.51 17.35 -33.96
CA THR A 323 -34.19 18.31 -33.09
C THR A 323 -34.64 19.52 -33.90
N SER A 324 -35.25 20.51 -33.24
CA SER A 324 -35.56 21.80 -33.86
C SER A 324 -34.32 22.56 -34.31
N TYR A 325 -33.17 22.28 -33.70
CA TYR A 325 -31.93 23.03 -33.92
C TYR A 325 -30.79 22.21 -34.55
N ASN A 326 -30.89 20.88 -34.52
CA ASN A 326 -29.89 19.99 -35.07
C ASN A 326 -30.49 18.96 -36.02
N GLN A 327 -29.71 18.58 -37.03
CA GLN A 327 -30.01 17.42 -37.88
C GLN A 327 -29.65 16.11 -37.16
N ASN A 328 -30.05 14.98 -37.76
CA ASN A 328 -29.54 13.67 -37.36
C ASN A 328 -28.01 13.68 -37.49
N ALA A 329 -27.31 13.25 -36.45
CA ALA A 329 -25.85 13.17 -36.44
C ALA A 329 -25.40 11.84 -35.86
N THR A 330 -24.35 11.25 -36.41
CA THR A 330 -23.67 10.09 -35.82
C THR A 330 -22.80 10.58 -34.66
N SER A 331 -22.76 9.80 -33.58
CA SER A 331 -21.84 10.02 -32.45
C SER A 331 -20.41 9.81 -32.94
N LEU A 332 -19.56 10.83 -32.83
CA LEU A 332 -18.14 10.74 -33.19
C LEU A 332 -17.43 9.72 -32.30
N LEU A 333 -17.81 9.64 -31.01
CA LEU A 333 -17.30 8.62 -30.10
C LEU A 333 -17.62 7.22 -30.63
N TYR A 334 -18.87 7.00 -31.03
CA TYR A 334 -19.30 5.71 -31.55
C TYR A 334 -18.59 5.39 -32.87
N GLU A 335 -18.54 6.33 -33.81
CA GLU A 335 -17.91 6.12 -35.12
C GLU A 335 -16.42 5.79 -34.98
N GLN A 336 -15.70 6.54 -34.15
CA GLN A 336 -14.27 6.34 -33.90
C GLN A 336 -13.96 5.00 -33.25
N TRP A 337 -14.84 4.51 -32.36
CA TRP A 337 -14.63 3.23 -31.67
C TRP A 337 -15.16 2.03 -32.48
N ALA A 338 -16.22 2.21 -33.26
CA ALA A 338 -16.75 1.18 -34.18
C ALA A 338 -15.80 0.95 -35.36
N HIS A 339 -15.17 2.02 -35.87
CA HIS A 339 -14.23 1.98 -36.99
C HIS A 339 -12.90 2.64 -36.60
N PRO A 340 -12.11 1.97 -35.72
CA PRO A 340 -10.85 2.52 -35.24
C PRO A 340 -9.90 2.77 -36.42
N GLY A 341 -9.31 3.97 -36.47
CA GLY A 341 -8.25 4.30 -37.42
C GLY A 341 -6.97 3.48 -37.16
N SER A 342 -6.02 3.53 -38.10
CA SER A 342 -4.77 2.74 -38.02
C SER A 342 -3.98 2.94 -36.72
N GLN A 343 -3.98 4.15 -36.17
CA GLN A 343 -3.34 4.45 -34.88
C GLN A 343 -4.05 3.72 -33.73
N LEU A 344 -5.38 3.77 -33.66
CA LEU A 344 -6.14 3.16 -32.57
C LEU A 344 -6.18 1.63 -32.67
N GLN A 345 -6.17 1.08 -33.88
CA GLN A 345 -6.11 -0.36 -34.13
C GLN A 345 -4.88 -1.03 -33.51
N GLY A 346 -3.73 -0.34 -33.47
CA GLY A 346 -2.51 -0.88 -32.86
C GLY A 346 -2.62 -1.13 -31.35
N PHE A 347 -3.64 -0.56 -30.69
CA PHE A 347 -3.86 -0.64 -29.25
C PHE A 347 -5.06 -1.49 -28.85
N LEU A 348 -5.81 -1.99 -29.84
CA LEU A 348 -6.92 -2.90 -29.61
C LEU A 348 -6.43 -4.36 -29.75
N PRO A 349 -6.93 -5.28 -28.91
CA PRO A 349 -7.89 -5.07 -27.83
C PRO A 349 -7.24 -4.45 -26.59
N PHE A 350 -7.97 -3.58 -25.91
CA PHE A 350 -7.53 -2.98 -24.65
C PHE A 350 -7.53 -4.05 -23.55
N LYS A 351 -6.35 -4.50 -23.12
CA LYS A 351 -6.21 -5.53 -22.08
C LYS A 351 -5.77 -4.92 -20.75
N ILE A 352 -6.41 -5.35 -19.68
CA ILE A 352 -6.00 -5.07 -18.30
C ILE A 352 -5.42 -6.35 -17.66
N ALA A 353 -4.43 -6.19 -16.78
CA ALA A 353 -3.68 -7.29 -16.19
C ALA A 353 -4.37 -7.93 -14.97
N GLY A 354 -5.48 -7.34 -14.51
CA GLY A 354 -6.21 -7.76 -13.32
C GLY A 354 -6.68 -6.56 -12.49
N PRO A 355 -7.16 -6.81 -11.25
CA PRO A 355 -7.59 -5.76 -10.34
C PRO A 355 -6.47 -4.77 -10.06
N ALA A 356 -6.82 -3.51 -9.90
CA ALA A 356 -5.83 -2.49 -9.57
C ALA A 356 -5.38 -2.60 -8.11
N HIS A 357 -4.18 -2.11 -7.85
CA HIS A 357 -3.64 -1.90 -6.50
C HIS A 357 -3.28 -0.42 -6.36
N ILE A 358 -3.36 0.11 -5.14
CA ILE A 358 -2.84 1.46 -4.87
C ILE A 358 -1.31 1.40 -4.95
N GLN A 359 -0.73 2.27 -5.76
CA GLN A 359 0.72 2.42 -5.86
C GLN A 359 1.22 3.16 -4.61
N ALA A 360 1.72 2.39 -3.65
CA ALA A 360 2.26 2.88 -2.39
C ALA A 360 3.69 2.35 -2.15
N ALA A 361 4.48 3.09 -1.37
CA ALA A 361 5.81 2.67 -0.94
C ALA A 361 5.72 2.14 0.50
N TYR A 362 5.79 0.83 0.67
CA TYR A 362 5.76 0.17 1.97
C TYR A 362 7.14 0.15 2.59
N ALA A 363 7.25 0.53 3.86
CA ALA A 363 8.48 0.36 4.63
C ALA A 363 8.60 -1.12 5.07
N CYS A 364 9.53 -1.86 4.45
CA CYS A 364 9.74 -3.28 4.71
C CYS A 364 11.05 -3.52 5.47
N HIS A 365 10.94 -4.30 6.55
CA HIS A 365 12.04 -4.72 7.41
C HIS A 365 12.69 -5.99 6.88
N VAL A 366 13.70 -5.84 6.04
CA VAL A 366 14.39 -6.97 5.38
C VAL A 366 15.74 -7.26 6.05
N GLN A 367 16.07 -8.53 6.17
CA GLN A 367 17.38 -8.94 6.68
C GLN A 367 18.44 -8.83 5.59
N ARG A 368 19.49 -8.05 5.87
CA ARG A 368 20.68 -7.88 5.04
C ARG A 368 21.90 -8.39 5.79
N ARG A 369 22.82 -9.02 5.05
CA ARG A 369 24.09 -9.46 5.62
C ARG A 369 24.91 -8.23 5.99
N LYS A 370 25.44 -8.20 7.21
CA LYS A 370 26.33 -7.13 7.66
C LYS A 370 27.58 -7.02 6.77
N PRO A 371 28.23 -5.84 6.72
CA PRO A 371 29.55 -5.71 6.09
C PRO A 371 30.55 -6.72 6.67
N VAL A 372 31.50 -7.19 5.86
CA VAL A 372 32.38 -8.33 6.19
C VAL A 372 33.08 -8.18 7.55
N GLY A 373 33.59 -6.98 7.87
CA GLY A 373 34.23 -6.73 9.16
C GLY A 373 33.28 -6.84 10.36
N SER A 374 32.12 -6.18 10.30
CA SER A 374 31.10 -6.24 11.35
C SER A 374 30.51 -7.64 11.51
N LEU A 375 30.34 -8.36 10.40
CA LEU A 375 29.91 -9.76 10.40
C LEU A 375 30.91 -10.64 11.15
N PHE A 376 32.20 -10.54 10.82
CA PHE A 376 33.23 -11.35 11.47
C PHE A 376 33.28 -11.10 12.98
N VAL A 377 33.30 -9.82 13.40
CA VAL A 377 33.34 -9.46 14.81
C VAL A 377 32.08 -9.93 15.55
N SER A 378 30.88 -9.70 14.99
CA SER A 378 29.61 -10.10 15.61
C SER A 378 29.52 -11.62 15.81
N VAL A 379 29.93 -12.41 14.81
CA VAL A 379 29.90 -13.88 14.87
C VAL A 379 30.96 -14.41 15.83
N LEU A 380 32.16 -13.85 15.80
CA LEU A 380 33.26 -14.26 16.68
C LEU A 380 32.93 -13.99 18.15
N VAL A 381 32.46 -12.78 18.48
CA VAL A 381 32.09 -12.42 19.86
C VAL A 381 30.97 -13.31 20.38
N ALA A 382 29.91 -13.54 19.59
CA ALA A 382 28.81 -14.42 19.97
C ALA A 382 29.27 -15.87 20.17
N THR A 383 30.12 -16.38 19.28
CA THR A 383 30.63 -17.76 19.33
C THR A 383 31.53 -17.96 20.54
N LEU A 384 32.48 -17.07 20.78
CA LEU A 384 33.38 -17.16 21.94
C LEU A 384 32.63 -17.01 23.26
N SER A 385 31.63 -16.13 23.32
CA SER A 385 30.79 -15.98 24.52
C SER A 385 30.00 -17.25 24.83
N MET A 386 29.30 -17.82 23.85
CA MET A 386 28.53 -19.06 24.05
C MET A 386 29.44 -20.24 24.36
N PHE A 387 30.58 -20.34 23.68
CA PHE A 387 31.58 -21.38 23.91
C PHE A 387 32.18 -21.27 25.32
N SER A 388 32.60 -20.08 25.76
CA SER A 388 33.16 -19.86 27.10
C SER A 388 32.18 -20.26 28.20
N SER A 389 30.91 -19.87 28.07
CA SER A 389 29.86 -20.24 29.02
C SER A 389 29.62 -21.75 29.03
N GLY A 390 29.52 -22.39 27.85
CA GLY A 390 29.35 -23.84 27.73
C GLY A 390 30.55 -24.62 28.29
N TRP A 391 31.76 -24.13 28.04
CA TRP A 391 33.01 -24.71 28.53
C TRP A 391 33.12 -24.62 30.05
N ALA A 392 32.77 -23.48 30.64
CA ALA A 392 32.76 -23.33 32.09
C ALA A 392 31.80 -24.33 32.76
N ILE A 393 30.58 -24.49 32.22
CA ILE A 393 29.61 -25.49 32.70
C ILE A 393 30.17 -26.90 32.55
N PHE A 394 30.74 -27.22 31.38
CA PHE A 394 31.36 -28.52 31.13
C PHE A 394 32.47 -28.82 32.16
N MET A 395 33.35 -27.86 32.43
CA MET A 395 34.43 -28.02 33.41
C MET A 395 33.91 -28.18 34.83
N ILE A 396 32.84 -27.46 35.23
CA ILE A 396 32.18 -27.63 36.53
C ILE A 396 31.61 -29.05 36.66
N VAL A 397 30.93 -29.55 35.62
CA VAL A 397 30.35 -30.90 35.61
C VAL A 397 31.46 -31.96 35.65
N ALA A 398 32.51 -31.81 34.82
CA ALA A 398 33.65 -32.71 34.80
C ALA A 398 34.36 -32.75 36.16
N ALA A 399 34.57 -31.60 36.79
CA ALA A 399 35.17 -31.50 38.12
C ALA A 399 34.28 -32.15 39.20
N SER A 400 32.96 -31.95 39.13
CA SER A 400 31.99 -32.56 40.05
C SER A 400 31.96 -34.10 39.92
N LEU A 401 31.97 -34.62 38.68
CA LEU A 401 32.04 -36.06 38.41
C LEU A 401 33.37 -36.67 38.86
N ALA A 402 34.48 -35.99 38.58
CA ALA A 402 35.80 -36.41 39.06
C ALA A 402 35.84 -36.45 40.61
N LYS A 403 35.18 -35.50 41.29
CA LYS A 403 35.07 -35.48 42.76
C LYS A 403 34.24 -36.65 43.31
N ARG A 404 33.21 -37.09 42.58
CA ARG A 404 32.38 -38.24 42.99
C ARG A 404 33.09 -39.57 42.81
N ASN A 405 33.86 -39.73 41.74
CA ASN A 405 34.52 -41.00 41.41
C ASN A 405 35.87 -41.20 42.12
N ASP A 406 36.49 -40.13 42.63
CA ASP A 406 37.79 -40.21 43.31
C ASP A 406 37.82 -39.31 44.56
N PRO A 407 37.65 -39.86 45.77
CA PRO A 407 37.70 -39.09 47.01
C PRO A 407 39.11 -38.55 47.34
N LEU A 408 40.15 -38.96 46.60
CA LEU A 408 41.53 -38.48 46.77
C LEU A 408 41.90 -37.36 45.79
N ALA A 409 41.02 -36.98 44.86
CA ALA A 409 41.33 -36.04 43.75
C ALA A 409 41.34 -34.54 44.11
N ASN A 410 41.34 -34.19 45.40
CA ASN A 410 41.53 -32.83 45.91
C ASN A 410 42.71 -32.80 46.91
N GLN A 411 43.84 -33.40 46.56
CA GLN A 411 45.06 -33.30 47.37
C GLN A 411 45.94 -32.18 46.83
N CYS A 412 46.31 -31.23 47.70
CA CYS A 412 47.35 -30.26 47.38
C CYS A 412 48.69 -30.99 47.31
N GLU A 413 49.46 -30.70 46.26
CA GLU A 413 50.84 -31.16 46.10
C GLU A 413 51.70 -30.48 47.19
N GLY A 414 51.75 -31.13 48.35
CA GLY A 414 52.28 -30.58 49.60
C GLY A 414 52.04 -31.47 50.82
N HIS A 415 51.07 -32.39 50.76
CA HIS A 415 50.78 -33.35 51.84
C HIS A 415 51.42 -34.74 51.65
N TYR A 416 52.50 -34.88 50.88
CA TYR A 416 53.11 -36.21 50.66
C TYR A 416 53.93 -36.73 51.85
N ASN A 417 54.30 -35.88 52.82
CA ASN A 417 55.08 -36.29 53.98
C ASN A 417 54.53 -35.73 55.29
N HIS A 418 53.36 -36.22 55.73
CA HIS A 418 53.14 -36.55 57.13
C HIS A 418 51.81 -37.27 57.29
N ARG A 419 51.86 -38.56 57.67
CA ARG A 419 50.74 -39.19 58.38
C ARG A 419 50.59 -38.47 59.71
N ILE A 420 49.68 -37.51 59.78
CA ILE A 420 49.05 -37.11 61.03
C ILE A 420 47.55 -37.23 60.78
N PRO A 421 46.83 -38.10 61.50
CA PRO A 421 45.38 -37.98 61.55
C PRO A 421 45.07 -36.75 62.40
N VAL A 422 44.20 -35.86 61.91
CA VAL A 422 43.24 -35.07 62.70
C VAL A 422 42.58 -34.06 61.74
N GLU A 423 41.29 -34.30 61.53
CA GLU A 423 40.19 -33.35 61.66
C GLU A 423 40.47 -31.84 61.49
N ALA A 424 39.76 -31.26 60.51
CA ALA A 424 39.28 -29.88 60.43
C ALA A 424 40.28 -28.72 60.59
N ALA A 425 40.75 -28.18 59.46
CA ALA A 425 41.26 -26.81 59.41
C ALA A 425 41.02 -26.18 58.03
N CYS A 426 39.78 -25.74 57.79
CA CYS A 426 39.43 -24.76 56.75
C CYS A 426 38.14 -24.08 57.20
N LEU A 427 38.26 -23.08 58.09
CA LEU A 427 37.37 -21.92 58.29
C LEU A 427 37.57 -21.40 59.72
N ASP A 428 38.48 -20.44 59.89
CA ASP A 428 38.41 -19.49 60.99
C ASP A 428 38.62 -18.09 60.41
N PHE A 429 37.55 -17.30 60.40
CA PHE A 429 37.59 -15.85 60.27
C PHE A 429 37.46 -15.26 61.67
N PRO A 430 38.28 -14.27 62.08
CA PRO A 430 38.08 -13.64 63.36
C PRO A 430 36.94 -12.60 63.28
N SER A 431 35.94 -12.83 64.12
CA SER A 431 34.90 -11.89 64.53
C SER A 431 35.42 -10.97 65.64
N ASP A 432 35.09 -9.67 65.52
CA ASP A 432 34.69 -8.73 66.59
C ASP A 432 35.34 -7.34 66.50
N VAL A 433 34.54 -6.32 66.11
CA VAL A 433 34.46 -5.00 66.79
C VAL A 433 33.05 -4.41 66.62
N VAL A 434 32.22 -4.64 67.66
CA VAL A 434 31.30 -3.73 68.39
C VAL A 434 30.61 -2.53 67.68
N SER A 435 29.27 -2.56 67.75
CA SER A 435 28.21 -1.54 67.53
C SER A 435 28.24 -0.32 68.48
N ALA A 436 27.79 0.91 68.15
CA ALA A 436 26.39 1.40 68.06
C ALA A 436 26.36 2.97 67.85
N PRO A 437 25.22 3.71 67.89
CA PRO A 437 24.22 3.90 66.81
C PRO A 437 23.84 5.38 66.49
N MET A 438 23.04 5.55 65.41
CA MET A 438 22.08 6.64 65.07
C MET A 438 22.47 8.14 65.11
N ASN A 439 22.35 8.82 63.96
CA ASN A 439 21.38 9.93 63.81
C ASN A 439 21.10 10.32 62.36
N SER A 440 19.83 10.63 62.12
CA SER A 440 19.23 11.13 60.89
C SER A 440 19.21 12.67 60.83
N ALA A 441 19.30 13.20 59.61
CA ALA A 441 18.82 14.50 59.11
C ALA A 441 19.86 15.61 58.80
N SER A 442 19.63 16.22 57.62
CA SER A 442 20.21 17.46 57.04
C SER A 442 21.65 17.33 56.50
N LEU A 443 22.04 17.71 55.27
CA LEU A 443 21.60 18.71 54.29
C LEU A 443 21.73 18.11 52.85
N LYS A 444 20.75 18.16 51.95
CA LYS A 444 20.35 19.24 51.01
C LYS A 444 21.45 19.79 50.08
N LEU A 445 21.22 19.57 48.77
CA LEU A 445 21.55 20.37 47.56
C LEU A 445 23.03 20.76 47.36
N GLU A 446 23.70 20.59 46.21
CA GLU A 446 23.37 20.89 44.81
C GLU A 446 24.41 20.19 43.92
N HIS A 447 24.03 19.65 42.76
CA HIS A 447 24.86 19.79 41.55
C HIS A 447 23.98 19.77 40.31
N VAL A 448 23.94 20.94 39.70
CA VAL A 448 23.30 21.34 38.45
C VAL A 448 24.07 20.72 37.28
N TYR A 449 23.35 20.09 36.35
CA TYR A 449 23.84 19.72 35.02
C TYR A 449 23.62 20.91 34.07
N GLU A 450 24.68 21.42 33.45
CA GLU A 450 24.62 22.27 32.26
C GLU A 450 24.45 21.42 30.99
N PRO A 451 23.61 21.83 30.02
CA PRO A 451 23.64 21.31 28.67
C PRO A 451 24.60 22.12 27.77
N VAL A 452 25.39 21.37 26.99
CA VAL A 452 26.27 21.86 25.92
C VAL A 452 25.41 22.34 24.74
N ASN A 453 25.54 23.62 24.40
CA ASN A 453 25.11 24.17 23.11
C ASN A 453 26.05 23.68 22.01
N SER A 454 25.46 23.20 20.91
CA SER A 454 26.12 23.12 19.61
C SER A 454 25.29 23.92 18.61
N THR A 455 25.97 24.85 17.96
CA THR A 455 25.61 25.71 16.83
C THR A 455 25.39 24.91 15.55
#